data_AF-A0A3E4M9V5-F1
#
_entry.id   AF-A0A3E4M9V5-F1
#
_cell.length_a   1.000
_cell.length_b   1.000
_cell.length_c   1.000
_cell.angle_alpha   90.00
_cell.angle_beta   90.00
_cell.angle_gamma   90.00
#
_symmetry.space_group_name_H-M   'P 1'
#
loop_
_entity.id
_entity.type
_entity.pdbx_description
1 polymer ?
#
loop_
_entity_poly.entity_id
_entity_poly.type
_entity_poly.pdbx_seq_one_letter_code
_entity_poly.pdbx_strand_id
1 'polypeptide(L)'
;MKKRLVSMILSAVLFATSVPVTAFAEDANAQNPVMHSEEGTSQGSNARKESGIDYKKNGGTFAEGYTAPSNYDEPVTELPGAEQITKAGYEFAGWYDNEEFNGEPVTSLSTADHSGSVVLYAKWTERYYYVDIPQTVNADGDKLTIKADAGGLYDKDHVSVTVQSEND
;
A
#
# COMPACT_ATOMS: atom_id res chain seq x y z
N MET A 1 23.07 -14.93 9.90
CA MET A 1 23.42 -13.50 9.84
C MET A 1 22.13 -12.70 9.93
N LYS A 2 21.96 -11.86 10.95
CA LYS A 2 20.74 -11.05 11.14
C LYS A 2 20.85 -9.81 10.26
N LYS A 3 19.98 -9.66 9.26
CA LYS A 3 19.97 -8.50 8.34
C LYS A 3 19.50 -7.28 9.15
N ARG A 4 20.34 -6.24 9.26
CA ARG A 4 19.95 -4.98 9.90
C ARG A 4 19.67 -3.96 8.79
N LEU A 5 18.41 -3.59 8.60
CA LEU A 5 17.98 -2.56 7.67
C LEU A 5 17.93 -1.22 8.41
N VAL A 6 18.78 -0.27 7.97
CA VAL A 6 18.79 1.11 8.44
C VAL A 6 18.04 1.94 7.39
N SER A 7 16.93 2.57 7.78
CA SER A 7 16.18 3.50 6.92
C SER A 7 16.28 4.92 7.50
N MET A 8 16.83 5.85 6.70
CA MET A 8 17.00 7.28 7.01
C MET A 8 15.77 8.06 6.55
N ILE A 9 15.12 8.81 7.44
CA ILE A 9 14.00 9.72 7.10
C ILE A 9 14.52 11.16 7.05
N LEU A 10 14.30 11.82 5.90
CA LEU A 10 14.51 13.24 5.66
C LEU A 10 13.30 14.03 6.21
N SER A 11 13.51 14.88 7.22
CA SER A 11 12.44 15.62 7.92
C SER A 11 12.27 17.02 7.34
N ALA A 12 11.06 17.36 6.87
CA ALA A 12 10.69 18.70 6.44
C ALA A 12 9.96 19.44 7.57
N VAL A 13 10.48 20.62 7.93
CA VAL A 13 10.00 21.50 9.00
C VAL A 13 8.79 22.30 8.53
N LEU A 14 7.71 22.35 9.31
CA LEU A 14 6.65 23.34 9.19
C LEU A 14 6.59 24.17 10.48
N PHE A 15 6.79 25.48 10.32
CA PHE A 15 6.72 26.50 11.37
C PHE A 15 5.28 26.67 11.87
N ALA A 16 5.06 26.60 13.18
CA ALA A 16 3.84 27.06 13.81
C ALA A 16 4.09 28.44 14.43
N THR A 17 3.36 29.46 13.97
CA THR A 17 3.33 30.79 14.59
C THR A 17 2.30 30.79 15.72
N SER A 18 2.72 31.19 16.91
CA SER A 18 1.85 31.32 18.09
C SER A 18 1.04 32.63 18.03
N VAL A 19 -0.16 32.60 18.61
CA VAL A 19 -0.91 33.80 19.00
C VAL A 19 -1.24 33.65 20.49
N PRO A 20 -0.92 34.64 21.35
CA PRO A 20 -1.35 34.63 22.75
C PRO A 20 -2.75 35.23 22.88
N VAL A 21 -3.62 34.60 23.66
CA VAL A 21 -4.84 35.23 24.17
C VAL A 21 -4.72 35.32 25.69
N THR A 22 -4.76 36.55 26.18
CA THR A 22 -4.82 36.91 27.61
C THR A 22 -6.25 37.20 28.06
N ALA A 23 -6.42 37.10 29.38
CA ALA A 23 -7.53 37.56 30.24
C ALA A 23 -8.75 36.63 30.35
N PHE A 24 -9.04 36.16 31.57
CA PHE A 24 -9.88 36.87 32.56
C PHE A 24 -9.47 36.46 33.98
N ALA A 25 -9.65 37.37 34.93
CA ALA A 25 -9.35 37.23 36.35
C ALA A 25 -10.64 36.96 37.14
N GLU A 26 -10.60 36.13 38.20
CA GLU A 26 -11.34 36.41 39.44
C GLU A 26 -10.88 35.54 40.64
N ASP A 27 -10.65 36.29 41.71
CA ASP A 27 -10.72 36.00 43.14
C ASP A 27 -9.73 35.06 43.86
N ALA A 28 -9.09 35.65 44.87
CA ALA A 28 -8.11 35.06 45.76
C ALA A 28 -8.76 34.83 47.12
N ASN A 29 -8.86 33.57 47.54
CA ASN A 29 -8.90 33.26 48.97
C ASN A 29 -8.00 32.06 49.27
N ALA A 30 -7.06 32.29 50.18
CA ALA A 30 -5.93 31.43 50.47
C ALA A 30 -6.24 30.41 51.57
N GLN A 31 -6.04 29.13 51.27
CA GLN A 31 -5.63 28.09 52.22
C GLN A 31 -4.60 27.19 51.53
N ASN A 32 -3.40 27.07 52.11
CA ASN A 32 -2.28 26.23 51.63
C ASN A 32 -1.76 25.41 52.82
N PRO A 33 -1.10 24.23 52.69
CA PRO A 33 -0.86 23.40 51.50
C PRO A 33 -1.26 21.91 51.69
N VAL A 34 -1.69 21.23 50.63
CA VAL A 34 -1.48 19.78 50.53
C VAL A 34 -0.62 19.54 49.29
N MET A 35 0.62 19.15 49.54
CA MET A 35 1.56 18.63 48.55
C MET A 35 0.94 17.38 47.90
N HIS A 36 0.28 17.55 46.76
CA HIS A 36 0.08 16.47 45.81
C HIS A 36 0.77 16.88 44.52
N SER A 37 1.86 16.15 44.26
CA SER A 37 2.71 16.25 43.10
C SER A 37 1.93 16.40 41.80
N GLU A 38 2.27 17.42 41.04
CA GLU A 38 2.06 17.47 39.60
C GLU A 38 2.77 16.27 38.96
N GLU A 39 2.03 15.19 38.72
CA GLU A 39 2.37 14.31 37.61
C GLU A 39 1.54 14.77 36.42
N GLY A 40 2.06 15.80 35.74
CA GLY A 40 1.87 15.91 34.31
C GLY A 40 2.49 14.68 33.67
N THR A 41 1.71 13.60 33.54
CA THR A 41 2.04 12.48 32.68
C THR A 41 1.86 12.93 31.23
N SER A 42 2.88 13.67 30.77
CA SER A 42 3.43 13.44 29.44
C SER A 42 3.89 11.97 29.39
N GLN A 43 2.95 11.05 29.21
CA GLN A 43 3.25 9.72 28.72
C GLN A 43 3.09 9.73 27.21
N GLY A 44 4.07 10.36 26.57
CA GLY A 44 4.58 9.78 25.35
C GLY A 44 5.07 8.37 25.67
N SER A 45 4.21 7.37 25.55
CA SER A 45 4.68 6.02 25.29
C SER A 45 5.05 5.95 23.81
N ASN A 46 6.23 6.47 23.46
CA ASN A 46 7.00 5.88 22.37
C ASN A 46 7.45 4.49 22.87
N ALA A 47 6.51 3.57 23.03
CA ALA A 47 6.76 2.16 23.20
C ALA A 47 7.24 1.66 21.83
N ARG A 48 8.52 1.31 21.79
CA ARG A 48 9.28 0.92 20.60
C ARG A 48 8.52 -0.18 19.85
N LYS A 49 8.06 0.11 18.62
CA LYS A 49 7.51 -0.88 17.67
C LYS A 49 8.60 -1.86 17.25
N GLU A 50 8.98 -2.80 18.11
CA GLU A 50 10.12 -3.69 17.84
C GLU A 50 9.83 -4.79 16.79
N SER A 51 8.58 -4.93 16.33
CA SER A 51 8.12 -5.94 15.35
C SER A 51 6.93 -5.47 14.48
N GLY A 52 6.68 -4.16 14.36
CA GLY A 52 5.53 -3.64 13.63
C GLY A 52 5.60 -3.89 12.11
N ILE A 53 4.46 -4.06 11.45
CA ILE A 53 4.37 -4.18 9.98
C ILE A 53 3.65 -2.94 9.42
N ASP A 54 4.30 -2.26 8.48
CA ASP A 54 3.71 -1.15 7.72
C ASP A 54 3.51 -1.55 6.25
N TYR A 55 2.26 -1.61 5.80
CA TYR A 55 1.93 -1.98 4.42
C TYR A 55 1.79 -0.74 3.52
N LYS A 56 2.76 -0.53 2.65
CA LYS A 56 2.65 0.37 1.49
C LYS A 56 1.92 -0.36 0.36
N LYS A 57 0.58 -0.22 0.37
CA LYS A 57 -0.30 -0.89 -0.60
C LYS A 57 -0.14 -0.39 -2.05
N ASN A 58 0.59 0.72 -2.29
CA ASN A 58 0.90 1.25 -3.63
C ASN A 58 -0.31 1.39 -4.56
N GLY A 59 -1.38 1.98 -4.01
CA GLY A 59 -2.66 2.20 -4.68
C GLY A 59 -3.66 1.03 -4.56
N GLY A 60 -3.27 -0.09 -3.94
CA GLY A 60 -4.18 -1.18 -3.62
C GLY A 60 -4.98 -0.98 -2.33
N THR A 61 -6.01 -1.80 -2.17
CA THR A 61 -6.92 -1.81 -1.01
C THR A 61 -7.15 -3.23 -0.53
N PHE A 62 -7.14 -3.43 0.79
CA PHE A 62 -7.48 -4.73 1.38
C PHE A 62 -8.96 -5.04 1.17
N ALA A 63 -9.30 -6.32 1.07
CA ALA A 63 -10.68 -6.78 0.97
C ALA A 63 -11.52 -6.31 2.16
N GLU A 64 -12.81 -6.08 1.93
CA GLU A 64 -13.73 -5.68 2.98
C GLU A 64 -13.79 -6.77 4.08
N GLY A 65 -13.77 -6.35 5.35
CA GLY A 65 -13.76 -7.25 6.49
C GLY A 65 -12.43 -7.97 6.75
N TYR A 66 -11.42 -7.83 5.88
CA TYR A 66 -10.10 -8.40 6.11
C TYR A 66 -9.25 -7.50 7.02
N THR A 67 -8.59 -8.11 8.00
CA THR A 67 -7.63 -7.43 8.89
C THR A 67 -6.25 -8.05 8.71
N ALA A 68 -5.30 -7.26 8.19
CA ALA A 68 -3.92 -7.69 8.02
C ALA A 68 -3.17 -7.74 9.37
N PRO A 69 -2.18 -8.64 9.54
CA PRO A 69 -1.32 -8.66 10.72
C PRO A 69 -0.59 -7.31 10.90
N SER A 70 -0.68 -6.70 12.09
CA SER A 70 -0.03 -5.41 12.35
C SER A 70 1.39 -5.53 12.92
N ASN A 71 1.78 -6.73 13.34
CA ASN A 71 3.10 -7.04 13.89
C ASN A 71 3.44 -8.52 13.60
N TYR A 72 4.66 -8.91 13.92
CA TYR A 72 5.13 -10.29 13.87
C TYR A 72 5.73 -10.74 15.22
N ASP A 73 5.13 -10.31 16.34
CA ASP A 73 5.52 -10.78 17.68
C ASP A 73 5.45 -12.32 17.76
N GLU A 74 4.36 -12.87 17.22
CA GLU A 74 4.26 -14.26 16.79
C GLU A 74 4.59 -14.37 15.29
N PRO A 75 5.20 -15.48 14.82
CA PRO A 75 5.53 -15.66 13.42
C PRO A 75 4.31 -15.54 12.50
N VAL A 76 4.38 -14.64 11.53
CA VAL A 76 3.42 -14.53 10.43
C VAL A 76 3.86 -15.51 9.35
N THR A 77 3.18 -16.65 9.25
CA THR A 77 3.53 -17.70 8.28
C THR A 77 3.03 -17.42 6.87
N GLU A 78 2.05 -16.53 6.73
CA GLU A 78 1.48 -16.11 5.45
C GLU A 78 1.06 -14.64 5.52
N LEU A 79 1.52 -13.86 4.54
CA LEU A 79 1.15 -12.46 4.35
C LEU A 79 -0.12 -12.35 3.49
N PRO A 80 -0.86 -11.21 3.53
CA PRO A 80 -2.02 -11.00 2.68
C PRO A 80 -1.69 -11.28 1.20
N GLY A 81 -2.41 -12.22 0.59
CA GLY A 81 -2.26 -12.62 -0.80
C GLY A 81 -3.26 -11.94 -1.73
N ALA A 82 -3.31 -12.42 -2.98
CA ALA A 82 -4.13 -11.84 -4.05
C ALA A 82 -5.65 -11.86 -3.75
N GLU A 83 -6.12 -12.72 -2.84
CA GLU A 83 -7.52 -12.76 -2.41
C GLU A 83 -7.86 -11.65 -1.41
N GLN A 84 -6.87 -11.17 -0.65
CA GLN A 84 -7.09 -10.19 0.42
C GLN A 84 -6.70 -8.78 0.04
N ILE A 85 -6.04 -8.54 -1.11
CA ILE A 85 -5.70 -7.20 -1.58
C ILE A 85 -5.98 -7.06 -3.09
N THR A 86 -6.56 -5.92 -3.46
CA THR A 86 -6.95 -5.66 -4.85
C THR A 86 -6.52 -4.27 -5.31
N LYS A 87 -6.27 -4.15 -6.62
CA LYS A 87 -6.05 -2.87 -7.31
C LYS A 87 -6.69 -2.99 -8.70
N ALA A 88 -7.62 -2.10 -9.02
CA ALA A 88 -8.36 -2.14 -10.28
C ALA A 88 -7.39 -2.05 -11.47
N GLY A 89 -7.49 -2.98 -12.43
CA GLY A 89 -6.60 -3.07 -13.58
C GLY A 89 -5.23 -3.72 -13.31
N TYR A 90 -4.98 -4.28 -12.12
CA TYR A 90 -3.71 -4.92 -11.79
C TYR A 90 -3.89 -6.27 -11.10
N GLU A 91 -2.86 -7.12 -11.21
CA GLU A 91 -2.70 -8.34 -10.44
C GLU A 91 -1.65 -8.15 -9.34
N PHE A 92 -1.92 -8.72 -8.16
CA PHE A 92 -0.99 -8.64 -7.04
C PHE A 92 0.20 -9.59 -7.26
N ALA A 93 1.40 -9.04 -7.31
CA ALA A 93 2.64 -9.78 -7.60
C ALA A 93 3.47 -10.10 -6.34
N GLY A 94 2.99 -9.73 -5.16
CA GLY A 94 3.63 -10.02 -3.87
C GLY A 94 4.06 -8.77 -3.10
N TRP A 95 4.53 -9.01 -1.88
CA TRP A 95 5.09 -7.99 -0.99
C TRP A 95 6.62 -7.98 -1.10
N TYR A 96 7.20 -6.78 -1.13
CA TYR A 96 8.66 -6.59 -1.15
C TYR A 96 9.11 -5.73 0.02
N ASP A 97 10.36 -5.90 0.45
CA ASP A 97 10.96 -5.12 1.55
C ASP A 97 11.61 -3.79 1.07
N ASN A 98 11.48 -3.48 -0.22
CA ASN A 98 12.04 -2.30 -0.86
C ASN A 98 11.10 -1.73 -1.94
N GLU A 99 11.19 -0.42 -2.17
CA GLU A 99 10.34 0.31 -3.14
C GLU A 99 10.65 -0.06 -4.59
N GLU A 100 11.88 -0.50 -4.86
CA GLU A 100 12.35 -0.87 -6.18
C GLU A 100 11.91 -2.28 -6.61
N PHE A 101 11.28 -3.04 -5.71
CA PHE A 101 10.83 -4.41 -5.93
C PHE A 101 11.93 -5.39 -6.38
N ASN A 102 13.15 -5.18 -5.88
CA ASN A 102 14.30 -6.04 -6.12
C ASN A 102 14.29 -7.26 -5.20
N GLY A 103 14.87 -8.36 -5.68
CA GLY A 103 14.98 -9.61 -4.92
C GLY A 103 13.72 -10.46 -4.96
N GLU A 104 13.57 -11.31 -3.94
CA GLU A 104 12.44 -12.21 -3.79
C GLU A 104 11.33 -11.56 -2.95
N PRO A 105 10.05 -11.87 -3.22
CA PRO A 105 8.95 -11.39 -2.41
C PRO A 105 9.03 -11.95 -0.97
N VAL A 106 8.64 -11.13 -0.01
CA VAL A 106 8.47 -11.52 1.38
C VAL A 106 7.17 -12.31 1.50
N THR A 107 7.24 -13.52 2.03
CA THR A 107 6.08 -14.42 2.22
C THR A 107 5.74 -14.66 3.68
N SER A 108 6.69 -14.45 4.59
CA SER A 108 6.55 -14.67 6.04
C SER A 108 7.43 -13.70 6.83
N LEU A 109 7.08 -13.50 8.10
CA LEU A 109 7.83 -12.66 9.03
C LEU A 109 7.98 -13.37 10.38
N SER A 110 9.18 -13.28 10.95
CA SER A 110 9.51 -13.85 12.26
C SER A 110 10.54 -12.96 12.96
N THR A 111 10.52 -12.92 14.29
CA THR A 111 11.53 -12.24 15.11
C THR A 111 12.89 -12.95 15.10
N ALA A 112 12.95 -14.20 14.63
CA ALA A 112 14.21 -14.91 14.41
C ALA A 112 14.99 -14.32 13.22
N ASP A 113 14.26 -13.93 12.16
CA ASP A 113 14.83 -13.48 10.90
C ASP A 113 14.86 -11.96 10.75
N HIS A 114 13.91 -11.27 11.40
CA HIS A 114 13.71 -9.83 11.28
C HIS A 114 13.80 -9.15 12.65
N SER A 115 14.19 -7.87 12.66
CA SER A 115 14.23 -7.06 13.88
C SER A 115 13.76 -5.64 13.59
N GLY A 116 12.93 -5.08 14.48
CA GLY A 116 12.40 -3.73 14.31
C GLY A 116 11.08 -3.72 13.53
N SER A 117 10.67 -2.54 13.08
CA SER A 117 9.51 -2.45 12.18
C SER A 117 9.91 -2.83 10.75
N VAL A 118 9.05 -3.56 10.06
CA VAL A 118 9.19 -3.92 8.65
C VAL A 118 8.21 -3.11 7.82
N VAL A 119 8.68 -2.56 6.70
CA VAL A 119 7.82 -1.91 5.71
C VAL A 119 7.71 -2.82 4.49
N LEU A 120 6.49 -3.12 4.05
CA LEU A 120 6.21 -3.99 2.91
C LEU A 120 5.54 -3.20 1.80
N TYR A 121 6.05 -3.33 0.59
CA TYR A 121 5.58 -2.64 -0.61
C TYR A 121 4.85 -3.63 -1.52
N ALA A 122 3.58 -3.35 -1.82
CA ALA A 122 2.82 -4.15 -2.76
C ALA A 122 3.34 -3.93 -4.18
N LYS A 123 3.76 -5.01 -4.83
CA LYS A 123 4.04 -5.01 -6.27
C LYS A 123 2.78 -5.36 -7.04
N TRP A 124 2.54 -4.63 -8.12
CA TRP A 124 1.39 -4.78 -8.98
C TRP A 124 1.85 -4.99 -10.41
N THR A 125 1.28 -5.97 -11.09
CA THR A 125 1.47 -6.16 -12.52
C THR A 125 0.23 -5.67 -13.25
N GLU A 126 0.41 -4.76 -14.22
CA GLU A 126 -0.71 -4.21 -14.98
C GLU A 126 -1.38 -5.31 -15.81
N ARG A 127 -2.72 -5.34 -15.77
CA ARG A 127 -3.52 -6.17 -16.65
C ARG A 127 -3.73 -5.40 -17.93
N TYR A 128 -3.25 -5.95 -19.03
CA TYR A 128 -3.46 -5.39 -20.36
C TYR A 128 -3.97 -6.46 -21.32
N TYR A 129 -4.72 -5.98 -22.30
CA TYR A 129 -5.20 -6.73 -23.45
C TYR A 129 -4.84 -5.92 -24.69
N TYR A 130 -4.52 -6.61 -25.77
CA TYR A 130 -4.29 -5.99 -27.07
C TYR A 130 -4.93 -6.83 -28.17
N VAL A 131 -5.23 -6.14 -29.26
CA VAL A 131 -5.66 -6.75 -30.53
C VAL A 131 -4.75 -6.16 -31.60
N ASP A 132 -3.96 -7.01 -32.24
CA ASP A 132 -3.12 -6.62 -33.36
C ASP A 132 -3.95 -6.64 -34.65
N ILE A 133 -4.33 -5.44 -35.10
CA ILE A 133 -5.15 -5.26 -36.29
C ILE A 133 -4.21 -5.05 -37.49
N PRO A 134 -4.36 -5.84 -38.58
CA PRO A 134 -3.56 -5.67 -39.78
C PRO A 134 -3.77 -4.29 -40.39
N GLN A 135 -2.67 -3.64 -40.78
CA GLN A 135 -2.67 -2.29 -41.38
C GLN A 135 -3.41 -2.24 -42.72
N THR A 136 -3.37 -3.34 -43.47
CA THR A 136 -4.04 -3.45 -44.78
C THR A 136 -4.79 -4.78 -44.83
N VAL A 137 -6.01 -4.73 -45.34
CA VAL A 137 -6.85 -5.90 -45.55
C VAL A 137 -7.38 -5.85 -46.98
N ASN A 138 -7.16 -6.91 -47.75
CA ASN A 138 -7.68 -7.00 -49.11
C ASN A 138 -9.05 -7.67 -49.10
N ALA A 139 -9.98 -7.14 -49.88
CA ALA A 139 -11.25 -7.79 -50.14
C ALA A 139 -11.06 -8.95 -51.13
N ASP A 140 -11.81 -10.02 -50.93
CA ASP A 140 -11.96 -11.14 -51.87
C ASP A 140 -13.39 -11.09 -52.42
N GLY A 141 -13.55 -10.42 -53.56
CA GLY A 141 -14.86 -10.03 -54.08
C GLY A 141 -15.62 -9.16 -53.08
N ASP A 142 -16.81 -9.60 -52.70
CA ASP A 142 -17.74 -8.91 -51.81
C ASP A 142 -17.41 -9.15 -50.32
N LYS A 143 -16.37 -9.95 -50.03
CA LYS A 143 -16.02 -10.41 -48.70
C LYS A 143 -14.74 -9.76 -48.20
N LEU A 144 -14.81 -9.08 -47.07
CA LEU A 144 -13.64 -8.63 -46.32
C LEU A 144 -13.45 -9.56 -45.11
N THR A 145 -12.25 -10.12 -44.94
CA THR A 145 -11.90 -10.93 -43.75
C THR A 145 -10.75 -10.28 -43.01
N ILE A 146 -11.02 -9.80 -41.79
CA ILE A 146 -10.00 -9.28 -40.89
C ILE A 146 -9.64 -10.40 -39.92
N LYS A 147 -8.37 -10.81 -39.92
CA LYS A 147 -7.80 -11.66 -38.88
C LYS A 147 -6.95 -10.77 -38.00
N ALA A 148 -7.17 -10.85 -36.70
CA ALA A 148 -6.40 -10.12 -35.71
C ALA A 148 -5.94 -11.10 -34.64
N ASP A 149 -4.70 -10.94 -34.19
CA ASP A 149 -4.19 -11.69 -33.05
C ASP A 149 -4.55 -10.92 -31.78
N ALA A 150 -5.28 -11.56 -30.87
CA ALA A 150 -5.59 -11.00 -29.55
C ALA A 150 -4.71 -11.67 -28.50
N GLY A 151 -4.27 -10.89 -27.51
CA GLY A 151 -3.45 -11.38 -26.41
C GLY A 151 -3.44 -10.41 -25.24
N GLY A 152 -2.67 -10.74 -24.21
CA GLY A 152 -2.57 -9.93 -23.01
C GLY A 152 -1.96 -10.72 -21.86
N LEU A 153 -1.86 -10.10 -20.68
CA LEU A 153 -1.44 -10.82 -19.48
C LEU A 153 -2.60 -11.60 -18.82
N TYR A 154 -3.84 -11.35 -19.27
CA TYR A 154 -5.06 -11.99 -18.79
C TYR A 154 -5.77 -12.74 -19.93
N ASP A 155 -5.25 -13.90 -20.32
CA ASP A 155 -5.84 -14.75 -21.38
C ASP A 155 -7.20 -15.39 -21.00
N LYS A 156 -7.75 -15.04 -19.83
CA LYS A 156 -9.00 -15.60 -19.28
C LYS A 156 -10.25 -14.78 -19.62
N ASP A 157 -10.10 -13.55 -20.08
CA ASP A 157 -11.24 -12.74 -20.49
C ASP A 157 -11.41 -12.79 -22.02
N HIS A 158 -12.63 -13.03 -22.47
CA HIS A 158 -12.97 -13.02 -23.89
C HIS A 158 -12.93 -11.58 -24.42
N VAL A 159 -11.92 -11.27 -25.23
CA VAL A 159 -11.88 -10.01 -25.99
C VAL A 159 -12.97 -10.06 -27.07
N SER A 160 -13.97 -9.19 -26.94
CA SER A 160 -15.02 -9.03 -27.95
C SER A 160 -14.69 -7.84 -28.84
N VAL A 161 -14.55 -8.07 -30.15
CA VAL A 161 -14.38 -7.02 -31.15
C VAL A 161 -15.71 -6.83 -31.88
N THR A 162 -16.26 -5.63 -31.86
CA THR A 162 -17.43 -5.27 -32.67
C THR A 162 -16.98 -4.41 -33.84
N VAL A 163 -17.42 -4.78 -35.05
CA VAL A 163 -17.20 -3.98 -36.26
C VAL A 163 -18.47 -3.20 -36.54
N GLN A 164 -18.38 -1.86 -36.53
CA GLN A 164 -19.42 -0.97 -37.03
C GLN A 164 -18.98 -0.39 -38.38
N SER A 165 -19.87 -0.44 -39.36
CA SER A 165 -19.70 0.25 -40.64
C SER A 165 -20.79 1.32 -40.72
N GLU A 166 -20.36 2.57 -40.88
CA GLU A 166 -21.25 3.73 -41.11
C GLU A 166 -21.31 4.09 -42.60
N ASN A 167 -21.42 3.09 -43.47
CA ASN A 167 -21.61 3.35 -44.90
C ASN A 167 -23.12 3.42 -45.19
N ASP A 168 -23.59 4.62 -45.53
CA ASP A 168 -24.85 4.87 -46.25
C ASP A 168 -24.84 4.25 -47.66
#